data_AF-C6A522-F1
#
_entry.id   AF-C6A522-F1
#
_cell.length_a   1.000
_cell.length_b   1.000
_cell.length_c   1.000
_cell.angle_alpha   90.00
_cell.angle_beta   90.00
_cell.angle_gamma   90.00
#
_symmetry.space_group_name_H-M   'P 1'
#
loop_
_entity.id
_entity.type
_entity.pdbx_description
1 polymer ?
#
loop_
_entity_poly.entity_id
_entity_poly.type
_entity_poly.pdbx_seq_one_letter_code
_entity_poly.pdbx_strand_id
1 'polypeptide(L)' 'MKITVKRKAFLEEIPGVVEKLISEYGSSLKTIQIEEDEKGCYTVWATYESSTF' A
#
# COMPACT_ATOMS: atom_id res chain seq x y z
N MET A 1 8.14 -0.79 1.75
CA MET A 1 8.23 0.33 0.79
C MET A 1 7.29 1.46 1.24
N LYS A 2 7.53 2.74 0.90
CA LYS A 2 6.66 3.88 1.28
C LYS A 2 6.15 4.60 0.03
N ILE A 3 4.83 4.71 -0.13
CA ILE A 3 4.16 5.42 -1.23
C ILE A 3 3.23 6.47 -0.62
N THR A 4 3.37 7.74 -1.04
CA THR A 4 2.55 8.87 -0.58
C THR A 4 1.79 9.48 -1.76
N VAL A 5 0.48 9.62 -1.66
CA VAL A 5 -0.38 10.10 -2.77
C VAL A 5 -1.46 11.08 -2.29
N LYS A 6 -1.93 11.98 -3.17
CA LYS A 6 -2.91 13.04 -2.87
C LYS A 6 -4.36 12.52 -2.87
N ARG A 7 -5.21 13.09 -2.00
CA ARG A 7 -6.60 12.69 -1.69
C ARG A 7 -7.49 12.19 -2.83
N LYS A 8 -7.61 12.94 -3.92
CA LYS A 8 -8.52 12.61 -5.05
C LYS A 8 -8.00 11.45 -5.89
N ALA A 9 -6.71 11.48 -6.22
CA ALA A 9 -6.08 10.41 -7.00
C ALA A 9 -5.96 9.12 -6.18
N PHE A 10 -5.76 9.24 -4.86
CA PHE A 10 -5.55 8.08 -4.01
C PHE A 10 -6.73 7.13 -3.96
N LEU A 11 -7.97 7.58 -3.74
CA LEU A 11 -9.14 6.69 -3.64
C LEU A 11 -9.38 5.88 -4.92
N GLU A 12 -9.10 6.47 -6.08
CA GLU A 12 -9.18 5.78 -7.38
C GLU A 12 -7.96 4.89 -7.63
N GLU A 13 -6.79 5.24 -7.08
CA GLU A 13 -5.55 4.47 -7.22
C GLU A 13 -5.36 3.36 -6.16
N ILE A 14 -6.06 3.38 -5.01
CA ILE A 14 -5.93 2.33 -3.98
C ILE A 14 -6.07 0.93 -4.57
N PRO A 15 -7.12 0.63 -5.37
CA PRO A 15 -7.29 -0.70 -5.93
C PRO A 15 -6.07 -1.12 -6.76
N GLY A 16 -5.53 -0.21 -7.57
CA GLY A 16 -4.34 -0.47 -8.40
C GLY A 16 -3.05 -0.61 -7.59
N VAL A 17 -2.88 0.15 -6.51
CA VAL A 17 -1.75 0.02 -5.59
C VAL A 17 -1.81 -1.31 -4.83
N VAL A 18 -3.00 -1.70 -4.36
CA VAL A 18 -3.22 -2.99 -3.69
C VAL A 18 -2.99 -4.15 -4.66
N GLU A 19 -3.50 -4.07 -5.89
CA GLU A 19 -3.29 -5.09 -6.92
C GLU A 19 -1.80 -5.27 -7.24
N LYS A 20 -1.05 -4.17 -7.37
CA LYS A 20 0.42 -4.22 -7.53
C LYS A 20 1.12 -4.89 -6.34
N LEU A 21 0.74 -4.54 -5.11
CA LEU A 21 1.32 -5.15 -3.91
C LEU A 21 1.02 -6.64 -3.82
N ILE A 22 -0.20 -7.06 -4.18
CA ILE A 22 -0.58 -8.47 -4.26
C ILE A 22 0.19 -9.16 -5.39
N SER A 23 0.36 -8.52 -6.55
CA SER A 23 1.12 -9.09 -7.66
C SER A 23 2.61 -9.23 -7.36
N GLU A 24 3.19 -8.30 -6.62
CA GLU A 24 4.62 -8.26 -6.32
C GLU A 24 4.99 -9.17 -5.14
N TYR A 25 4.19 -9.16 -4.09
CA TYR A 25 4.47 -9.90 -2.86
C TYR A 25 3.62 -11.17 -2.69
N GLY A 26 2.50 -11.29 -3.40
CA GLY A 26 1.66 -12.49 -3.41
C GLY A 26 1.37 -13.02 -2.02
N SER A 27 1.70 -14.30 -1.81
CA SER A 27 1.51 -15.01 -0.53
C SER A 27 2.39 -14.50 0.62
N SER A 28 3.46 -13.75 0.32
CA SER A 28 4.30 -13.11 1.33
C SER A 28 3.64 -11.86 1.91
N LEU A 29 2.66 -11.25 1.24
CA LEU A 29 1.95 -10.08 1.75
C LEU A 29 1.08 -10.48 2.95
N LYS A 30 1.34 -9.89 4.12
CA LYS A 30 0.59 -10.18 5.36
C LYS A 30 -0.48 -9.15 5.63
N THR A 31 -0.09 -7.88 5.57
CA THR A 31 -0.92 -6.78 6.03
C THR A 31 -0.73 -5.59 5.11
N ILE A 32 -1.85 -4.96 4.75
CA ILE A 32 -1.86 -3.64 4.14
C ILE A 32 -2.57 -2.70 5.12
N GLN A 33 -1.88 -1.65 5.55
CA GLN A 33 -2.46 -0.57 6.36
C GLN A 33 -2.51 0.71 5.54
N ILE A 34 -3.59 1.45 5.68
CA ILE A 34 -3.82 2.72 4.99
C ILE A 34 -4.10 3.76 6.06
N GLU A 35 -3.26 4.77 6.15
CA GLU A 35 -3.39 5.87 7.12
C GLU A 35 -3.69 7.17 6.39
N GLU A 36 -4.70 7.93 6.84
CA GLU A 36 -5.01 9.29 6.37
C GLU A 36 -4.36 10.31 7.32
N ASP A 37 -3.64 11.27 6.76
CA ASP A 37 -3.03 12.40 7.46
C ASP A 37 -4.01 13.59 7.52
N GLU A 38 -3.83 14.54 8.44
CA GLU A 38 -4.74 15.70 8.64
C GLU A 38 -4.90 16.57 7.38
N LYS A 39 -3.95 16.49 6.44
CA LYS A 39 -3.98 17.17 5.14
C LYS A 39 -4.76 16.41 4.05
N GLY A 40 -5.37 15.26 4.39
CA GLY A 40 -6.03 14.36 3.45
C GLY A 40 -5.06 13.64 2.52
N CYS A 41 -3.80 13.48 2.93
CA CYS A 41 -2.85 12.61 2.24
C CYS A 41 -2.98 11.20 2.81
N TYR A 42 -2.86 10.18 1.97
CA TYR A 42 -2.90 8.81 2.45
C TYR A 42 -1.56 8.12 2.25
N THR A 43 -1.18 7.31 3.23
CA THR A 43 0.03 6.49 3.20
C THR A 43 -0.36 5.02 3.25
N VAL A 44 0.13 4.24 2.28
CA VAL A 44 -0.03 2.78 2.26
C VAL A 44 1.22 2.13 2.84
N TRP A 45 1.02 1.31 3.85
CA TRP A 45 2.05 0.45 4.43
C TRP A 45 1.73 -1.00 4.08
N ALA A 46 2.71 -1.68 3.51
CA ALA A 46 2.64 -3.10 3.22
C ALA A 46 3.69 -3.83 4.05
N THR A 47 3.23 -4.81 4.83
CA THR A 47 4.11 -5.74 5.54
C THR A 47 4.09 -7.05 4.78
N TYR A 48 5.28 -7.53 4.41
CA TYR A 48 5.47 -8.81 3.76
C TYR A 48 6.52 -9.64 4.47
N GLU A 49 6.35 -10.96 4.47
CA GLU A 49 7.40 -11.89 4.87
C GLU A 49 8.46 -11.94 3.78
N SER A 50 9.59 -11.28 4.04
CA SER A 50 10.79 -11.50 3.25
C SER A 50 11.41 -12.82 3.72
N SER A 51 11.27 -13.88 2.92
CA SER A 51 12.06 -15.09 3.07
C SER A 51 13.52 -14.74 2.73
N THR A 52 14.24 -14.14 3.68
CA THR A 52 15.69 -13.97 3.58
C THR A 52 16.28 -15.38 3.63
N PHE A 53 16.68 -15.88 2.46
CA PHE A 53 17.51 -17.08 2.32
C PHE A 53 18.98 -16.67 2.25
#